data_AF-A0A1G4KGW2-F1
#
_entry.id   AF-A0A1G4KGW2-F1
#
_cell.length_a   1.000
_cell.length_b   1.000
_cell.length_c   1.000
_cell.angle_alpha   90.00
_cell.angle_beta   90.00
_cell.angle_gamma   90.00
#
_symmetry.space_group_name_H-M   'P 1'
#
loop_
_entity.id
_entity.type
_entity.pdbx_description
1 polymer ?
#
loop_
_entity_poly.entity_id
_entity_poly.type
_entity_poly.pdbx_seq_one_letter_code
_entity_poly.pdbx_strand_id
1 'polypeptide(L)'
;MSKLLKLSSTAFLASVLTSSYYFYAVDRDGYHYQNSSWKRMSDYVQGVIDRREDIVGATSSDKPHDVVIRPFGETVKDLWNQQVRDVASWVYSWS
;
A
#
# COMPACT_ATOMS: atom_id res chain seq x y z
N MET A 1 -9.48 -31.43 16.81
CA MET A 1 -9.92 -30.51 15.72
C MET A 1 -9.11 -30.80 14.46
N SER A 2 -9.77 -30.97 13.32
CA SER A 2 -9.10 -31.24 12.03
C SER A 2 -8.09 -30.13 11.69
N LYS A 3 -6.85 -30.51 11.40
CA LYS A 3 -5.76 -29.58 10.99
C LYS A 3 -6.13 -28.81 9.71
N LEU A 4 -6.90 -29.45 8.81
CA LEU A 4 -7.41 -28.83 7.58
C LEU A 4 -8.41 -27.71 7.86
N LEU A 5 -9.22 -27.88 8.90
CA LEU A 5 -10.26 -26.91 9.27
C LEU A 5 -9.65 -25.66 9.93
N LYS A 6 -8.54 -25.84 10.67
CA LYS A 6 -7.73 -24.71 11.15
C LYS A 6 -7.05 -23.96 10.00
N LEU A 7 -6.49 -24.69 9.03
CA LEU A 7 -5.78 -24.10 7.90
C LEU A 7 -6.71 -23.36 6.92
N SER A 8 -7.91 -23.91 6.65
CA SER A 8 -8.90 -23.23 5.82
C SER A 8 -9.44 -21.97 6.51
N SER A 9 -9.67 -22.02 7.82
CA SER A 9 -10.10 -20.87 8.61
C SER A 9 -9.05 -19.75 8.62
N THR A 10 -7.76 -20.07 8.82
CA THR A 10 -6.70 -19.05 8.80
C THR A 10 -6.46 -18.49 7.41
N ALA A 11 -6.50 -19.33 6.37
CA ALA A 11 -6.40 -18.88 4.99
C ALA A 11 -7.55 -17.94 4.63
N PHE A 12 -8.78 -18.28 5.03
CA PHE A 12 -9.94 -17.42 4.79
C PHE A 12 -9.82 -16.06 5.49
N LEU A 13 -9.40 -16.04 6.77
CA LEU A 13 -9.19 -14.78 7.50
C LEU A 13 -8.07 -13.94 6.87
N ALA A 14 -6.96 -14.57 6.46
CA ALA A 14 -5.88 -13.86 5.78
C ALA A 14 -6.35 -13.26 4.44
N SER A 15 -7.18 -13.97 3.67
CA SER A 15 -7.78 -13.44 2.44
C SER A 15 -8.63 -12.21 2.66
N VAL A 16 -9.53 -12.28 3.63
CA VAL A 16 -10.45 -11.18 3.90
C VAL A 16 -9.67 -9.94 4.35
N LEU A 17 -8.71 -10.10 5.25
CA LEU A 17 -7.90 -8.99 5.75
C LEU A 17 -7.03 -8.37 4.66
N THR A 18 -6.32 -9.19 3.88
CA THR A 18 -5.46 -8.73 2.77
C THR A 18 -6.27 -7.95 1.73
N SER A 19 -7.42 -8.49 1.33
CA SER A 19 -8.31 -7.85 0.37
C SER A 19 -8.83 -6.51 0.91
N SER A 20 -9.30 -6.48 2.16
CA SER A 20 -9.81 -5.25 2.78
C SER A 20 -8.75 -4.15 2.88
N TYR A 21 -7.52 -4.52 3.25
CA TYR A 21 -6.41 -3.57 3.35
C TYR A 21 -6.03 -3.02 1.98
N TYR A 22 -5.94 -3.88 0.96
CA TYR A 22 -5.61 -3.44 -0.38
C TYR A 22 -6.65 -2.45 -0.93
N PHE A 23 -7.93 -2.79 -0.83
CA PHE A 23 -9.00 -1.90 -1.33
C PHE A 23 -9.06 -0.58 -0.55
N TYR A 24 -8.80 -0.59 0.75
CA TYR A 24 -8.87 0.63 1.55
C TYR A 24 -7.62 1.51 1.38
N ALA A 25 -6.42 0.96 1.65
CA ALA A 25 -5.19 1.73 1.74
C ALA A 25 -4.51 1.98 0.38
N VAL A 26 -4.63 1.05 -0.57
CA VAL A 26 -3.93 1.13 -1.86
C VAL A 26 -4.84 1.74 -2.93
N ASP A 27 -6.04 1.17 -3.09
CA ASP A 27 -6.98 1.57 -4.14
C ASP A 27 -7.76 2.85 -3.76
N ARG A 28 -8.42 2.86 -2.59
CA ARG A 28 -9.33 3.96 -2.19
C ARG A 28 -8.63 5.18 -1.60
N ASP A 29 -7.69 5.00 -0.69
CA ASP A 29 -6.86 6.10 -0.16
C ASP A 29 -5.77 6.55 -1.16
N GLY A 30 -5.70 5.86 -2.30
CA GLY A 30 -4.97 6.28 -3.48
C GLY A 30 -3.48 6.37 -3.22
N TYR A 31 -2.87 5.40 -2.53
CA TYR A 31 -1.41 5.37 -2.27
C TYR A 31 -0.59 5.75 -3.51
N HIS A 32 -0.99 5.23 -4.69
CA HIS A 32 -0.37 5.58 -5.97
C HIS A 32 -0.56 7.04 -6.36
N TYR A 33 -1.74 7.60 -6.14
CA TYR A 33 -2.02 9.02 -6.36
C TYR A 33 -1.26 9.89 -5.34
N GLN A 34 -1.27 9.53 -4.06
CA GLN A 34 -0.56 10.23 -2.99
C GLN A 34 0.93 10.33 -3.22
N ASN A 35 1.55 9.28 -3.77
CA ASN A 35 2.98 9.23 -4.03
C ASN A 35 3.37 9.58 -5.48
N SER A 36 2.41 9.98 -6.31
CA SER A 36 2.65 10.36 -7.70
C SER A 36 3.35 11.72 -7.82
N SER A 37 4.14 11.88 -8.89
CA SER A 37 4.70 13.18 -9.27
C SER A 37 3.60 14.22 -9.56
N TRP A 38 2.47 13.77 -10.10
CA TRP A 38 1.33 14.64 -10.42
C TRP A 38 0.70 15.28 -9.18
N LYS A 39 0.46 14.50 -8.12
CA LYS A 39 -0.06 15.07 -6.88
C LYS A 39 0.93 16.02 -6.22
N ARG A 40 2.24 15.70 -6.20
CA ARG A 40 3.27 16.61 -5.69
C ARG A 40 3.27 17.96 -6.42
N MET A 41 3.16 17.94 -7.75
CA MET A 41 3.05 19.16 -8.54
C MET A 41 1.76 19.94 -8.21
N SER A 42 0.63 19.23 -8.10
CA SER A 42 -0.66 19.83 -7.73
C SER A 42 -0.62 20.49 -6.34
N ASP A 43 -0.04 19.80 -5.35
CA ASP A 43 0.08 20.29 -3.98
C ASP A 43 1.01 21.51 -3.90
N TYR A 44 2.11 21.51 -4.67
CA TYR A 44 3.02 22.67 -4.79
C TYR A 44 2.31 23.89 -5.42
N VAL A 45 1.61 23.70 -6.53
CA VAL A 45 0.84 24.79 -7.18
C VAL A 45 -0.23 25.32 -6.23
N GLN A 46 -0.92 24.45 -5.49
CA GLN A 46 -1.89 24.84 -4.48
C GLN A 46 -1.24 25.62 -3.34
N GLY A 47 -0.05 25.22 -2.88
CA GLY A 47 0.74 25.91 -1.85
C GLY A 47 1.16 27.33 -2.27
N VAL A 48 1.51 27.52 -3.56
CA VAL A 48 1.79 28.84 -4.15
C VAL A 48 0.52 29.70 -4.21
N ILE A 49 -0.61 29.13 -4.65
CA ILE A 49 -1.91 29.84 -4.71
C ILE A 49 -2.34 30.30 -3.31
N ASP A 50 -2.19 29.42 -2.33
CA ASP A 50 -2.56 29.69 -0.92
C ASP A 50 -1.54 30.58 -0.19
N ARG A 51 -0.50 31.07 -0.90
CA ARG A 51 0.62 31.87 -0.37
C ARG A 51 1.33 31.22 0.82
N ARG A 52 1.29 29.88 0.89
CA ARG A 52 1.96 29.08 1.92
C ARG A 52 3.41 28.77 1.53
N GLU A 53 3.71 28.80 0.23
CA GLU A 53 5.03 28.52 -0.32
C GLU A 53 5.45 29.64 -1.29
N ASP A 54 6.70 30.10 -1.19
CA ASP A 54 7.30 31.04 -2.15
C ASP A 54 7.69 30.30 -3.43
N ILE A 55 7.59 30.97 -4.58
CA ILE A 55 7.95 30.42 -5.89
C ILE A 55 9.47 30.33 -6.01
N VAL A 56 10.07 29.34 -5.34
CA VAL A 56 11.43 28.90 -5.63
C VAL A 56 11.27 27.85 -6.72
N GLY A 57 11.58 28.21 -7.96
CA GLY A 57 11.43 27.34 -9.13
C GLY A 57 11.91 25.93 -8.79
N ALA A 58 10.97 25.00 -8.63
CA ALA A 58 11.28 23.64 -8.27
C ALA A 58 12.20 23.11 -9.35
N THR A 59 13.47 22.93 -9.02
CA THR A 59 14.36 22.13 -9.84
C THR A 59 13.80 20.73 -9.77
N SER A 60 12.96 20.38 -10.74
CA SER A 60 12.62 19.00 -11.04
C SER A 60 13.94 18.26 -11.01
N SER A 61 14.09 17.32 -10.09
CA SER A 61 15.24 16.44 -10.07
C SER A 61 15.24 15.73 -11.41
N ASP A 62 16.06 16.21 -12.34
CA ASP A 62 16.27 15.67 -13.70
C ASP A 62 16.89 14.27 -13.69
N LYS A 63 17.02 13.68 -12.49
CA LYS A 63 17.44 12.30 -12.34
C LYS A 63 16.26 11.42 -12.74
N PRO A 64 16.42 10.58 -13.78
CA PRO A 64 15.41 9.59 -14.11
C PRO A 64 15.17 8.73 -12.87
N HIS A 65 13.97 8.84 -12.31
CA HIS A 65 13.51 7.95 -11.26
C HIS A 65 12.87 6.77 -11.96
N ASP A 66 13.43 5.57 -11.78
CA ASP A 66 12.79 4.34 -12.24
C ASP A 66 11.46 4.20 -11.52
N VAL A 67 10.37 4.45 -12.25
CA VAL A 67 9.03 4.11 -11.79
C VAL A 67 8.90 2.61 -12.00
N VAL A 68 9.26 1.84 -10.97
CA VAL A 68 9.06 0.40 -10.97
C VAL A 68 7.55 0.15 -10.91
N ILE A 69 6.94 -0.02 -12.08
CA ILE A 69 5.56 -0.49 -12.21
C ILE A 69 5.56 -1.95 -11.77
N ARG A 70 5.33 -2.17 -10.47
CA ARG A 70 5.22 -3.53 -9.93
C ARG A 70 3.87 -4.12 -10.37
N PRO A 71 3.86 -5.34 -10.95
CA PRO A 71 2.61 -6.01 -11.28
C PRO A 71 1.75 -6.19 -10.03
N PHE A 72 0.45 -5.93 -10.16
CA PHE A 72 -0.53 -6.11 -9.09
C PHE A 72 -0.42 -7.47 -8.39
N GLY A 73 -0.15 -8.54 -9.17
CA GLY A 73 0.02 -9.89 -8.63
C GLY A 73 1.16 -10.03 -7.62
N GLU A 74 2.30 -9.37 -7.85
CA GLU A 74 3.42 -9.41 -6.89
C GLU A 74 3.11 -8.56 -5.64
N THR A 75 2.45 -7.42 -5.79
CA THR A 75 2.01 -6.60 -4.64
C THR A 75 1.03 -7.36 -3.75
N VAL A 76 0.02 -8.02 -4.34
CA VAL A 76 -0.97 -8.80 -3.60
C VAL A 76 -0.33 -10.01 -2.93
N LYS A 77 0.61 -10.68 -3.62
CA LYS A 77 1.35 -11.82 -3.08
C LYS A 77 2.20 -11.43 -1.87
N ASP A 78 2.88 -10.29 -1.92
CA ASP A 78 3.66 -9.79 -0.79
C ASP A 78 2.76 -9.49 0.42
N LEU A 79 1.64 -8.79 0.20
CA LEU A 79 0.64 -8.50 1.23
C LEU A 79 0.04 -9.79 1.82
N TRP A 80 -0.30 -10.74 0.96
CA TRP A 80 -0.80 -12.06 1.35
C TRP A 80 0.21 -12.79 2.24
N ASN A 81 1.47 -12.85 1.83
CA ASN A 81 2.52 -13.53 2.58
C ASN A 81 2.78 -12.88 3.94
N GLN A 82 2.62 -11.56 4.05
CA GLN A 82 2.70 -10.84 5.32
C GLN A 82 1.50 -11.20 6.21
N GLN A 83 0.28 -11.12 5.68
CA GLN A 83 -0.93 -11.40 6.44
C GLN A 83 -1.00 -12.85 6.92
N VAL A 84 -0.58 -13.82 6.11
CA VAL A 84 -0.50 -15.23 6.52
C VAL A 84 0.48 -15.41 7.67
N ARG A 85 1.63 -14.73 7.64
CA ARG A 85 2.61 -14.79 8.73
C ARG A 85 2.07 -14.17 10.01
N ASP A 86 1.37 -13.04 9.93
CA ASP A 86 0.80 -12.37 11.09
C ASP A 86 -0.35 -13.17 11.70
N VAL A 87 -1.20 -13.78 10.87
CA VAL A 87 -2.27 -14.67 11.35
C VAL A 87 -1.68 -15.94 11.94
N ALA A 88 -0.64 -16.53 11.32
CA ALA A 88 0.02 -17.70 11.87
C ALA A 88 0.70 -17.39 13.22
N SER A 89 1.44 -16.28 13.32
CA SER A 89 2.08 -15.86 14.56
C SER A 89 1.06 -15.60 15.67
N TRP A 90 -0.09 -15.00 15.34
CA TRP A 90 -1.22 -14.85 16.27
C TRP A 90 -1.81 -16.19 16.67
N VAL A 91 -2.03 -17.14 15.75
CA VAL A 91 -2.58 -18.46 16.14
C VAL A 91 -1.64 -19.24 17.04
N TYR A 92 -0.33 -19.18 16.78
CA TYR A 92 0.69 -19.86 17.58
C TYR A 92 1.06 -19.10 18.86
N SER A 93 0.70 -17.83 19.04
CA SER A 93 0.90 -17.15 20.33
C SER A 93 -0.09 -17.56 21.42
N TRP A 94 -1.14 -18.31 21.05
CA TRP A 94 -2.16 -18.84 21.95
C TRP A 94 -2.01 -20.35 22.20
N SER A 95 -0.97 -20.99 21.63
CA SER A 95 -0.62 -22.40 21.84
C SER A 95 0.58 -22.53 22.75
#